data_AF-A0A1M4L2A5-F1
#
_entry.id   AF-A0A1M4L2A5-F1
#
_cell.length_a   1.000
_cell.length_b   1.000
_cell.length_c   1.000
_cell.angle_alpha   90.00
_cell.angle_beta   90.00
_cell.angle_gamma   90.00
#
_symmetry.space_group_name_H-M   'P 1'
#
loop_
_entity.id
_entity.type
_entity.pdbx_description
1 polymer ?
#
loop_
_entity_poly.entity_id
_entity_poly.type
_entity_poly.pdbx_seq_one_letter_code
_entity_poly.pdbx_strand_id
1 'polypeptide(L)'
;MQQRLPPIQRDNLAILLDCFGLDDIAAGPAAHALPMLQERLHLAWEMQPENAEALARRVYPASHHGDRVPALMRQLTRPFALPQALWASLLPGRPSALRRLLMRLDQGRVDDLPAPVDRQQIDFWMRASEAGYLTRARLSVGLLRCAATALLVTSVVLLASAASAWSPDPVPMSLALTRSGLAALAIVALWMGWLLAGTLLRWQGEAESDNRSPAPHWLRWAFVPLLAGIGLGVSEIPGQQLAGGVIATIALLSSVVRLWRRSGRPYRPNSAMLWLAFLAPSMAQSLPVALSAALALGLWTWDLLRHHRLRWRRF
;
A
#
# COMPACT_ATOMS: atom_id res chain seq x y z
N MET A 1 8.08 -1.94 30.23
CA MET A 1 6.90 -2.69 30.72
C MET A 1 5.66 -1.89 30.38
N GLN A 2 4.85 -2.31 29.40
CA GLN A 2 3.58 -1.66 29.11
C GLN A 2 2.58 -2.04 30.21
N GLN A 3 2.12 -1.06 30.98
CA GLN A 3 1.10 -1.28 32.02
C GLN A 3 -0.19 -1.80 31.35
N ARG A 4 -0.66 -2.97 31.75
CA ARG A 4 -2.00 -3.44 31.39
C ARG A 4 -3.01 -2.55 32.10
N LEU A 5 -3.67 -1.67 31.36
CA LEU A 5 -4.81 -0.92 31.88
C LEU A 5 -5.97 -1.88 32.18
N PRO A 6 -6.64 -1.75 33.32
CA PRO A 6 -7.81 -2.58 33.62
C PRO A 6 -8.93 -2.27 32.63
N PRO A 7 -9.58 -3.28 32.02
CA PRO A 7 -10.69 -3.07 31.12
C PRO A 7 -11.96 -2.71 31.91
N ILE A 8 -12.49 -1.49 31.73
CA ILE A 8 -13.69 -1.01 32.45
C ILE A 8 -14.67 -0.42 31.45
N GLN A 9 -15.94 -0.85 31.51
CA GLN A 9 -17.02 -0.26 30.73
C GLN A 9 -17.28 1.20 31.16
N ARG A 10 -17.60 2.07 30.21
CA ARG A 10 -17.79 3.51 30.45
C ARG A 10 -18.78 3.82 31.57
N ASP A 11 -19.88 3.07 31.63
CA ASP A 11 -20.94 3.26 32.63
C ASP A 11 -20.45 2.90 34.04
N ASN A 12 -19.70 1.79 34.18
CA ASN A 12 -19.13 1.37 35.45
C ASN A 12 -18.04 2.34 35.93
N LEU A 13 -17.27 2.91 35.00
CA LEU A 13 -16.27 3.91 35.34
C LEU A 13 -16.91 5.22 35.82
N ALA A 14 -18.04 5.63 35.21
CA ALA A 14 -18.78 6.81 35.65
C ALA A 14 -19.28 6.63 37.10
N ILE A 15 -19.79 5.45 37.45
CA ILE A 15 -20.20 5.12 38.83
C ILE A 15 -19.02 5.21 39.80
N LEU A 16 -17.84 4.71 39.41
CA LEU A 16 -16.64 4.80 40.24
C LEU A 16 -16.19 6.26 40.44
N LEU A 17 -16.24 7.08 39.39
CA LEU A 17 -15.85 8.49 39.48
C LEU A 17 -16.78 9.29 40.39
N ASP A 18 -18.08 9.03 40.29
CA ASP A 18 -19.11 9.63 41.15
C ASP A 18 -18.96 9.18 42.61
N CYS A 19 -18.80 7.87 42.87
CA CYS A 19 -18.60 7.33 44.22
C CYS A 19 -17.36 7.89 44.94
N PHE A 20 -16.29 8.19 44.21
CA PHE A 20 -15.05 8.73 44.79
C PHE A 20 -14.95 10.26 44.70
N GLY A 21 -15.96 10.96 44.17
CA GLY A 21 -15.93 12.41 43.98
C GLY A 21 -14.77 12.88 43.08
N LEU A 22 -14.29 12.02 42.18
CA LEU A 22 -13.12 12.29 41.34
C LEU A 22 -13.43 13.24 40.19
N ASP A 23 -14.72 13.44 39.88
CA ASP A 23 -15.17 14.39 38.86
C ASP A 23 -14.84 15.85 39.24
N ASP A 24 -14.93 16.20 40.53
CA ASP A 24 -14.60 17.53 41.04
C ASP A 24 -13.08 17.79 41.04
N ILE A 25 -12.27 16.73 41.26
CA ILE A 25 -10.80 16.79 41.22
C ILE A 25 -10.29 16.87 39.77
N ALA A 26 -11.01 16.25 38.83
CA ALA A 26 -10.71 16.28 37.41
C ALA A 26 -10.95 17.64 36.75
N ALA A 27 -11.75 18.53 37.36
CA ALA A 27 -11.98 19.90 36.88
C ALA A 27 -10.73 20.81 36.93
N GLY A 28 -9.65 20.37 37.59
CA GLY A 28 -8.37 21.06 37.67
C GLY A 28 -7.41 20.82 36.48
N PRO A 29 -6.08 20.91 36.65
CA PRO A 29 -5.09 20.78 35.56
C PRO A 29 -5.10 19.42 34.82
N ALA A 30 -5.86 18.43 35.29
CA ALA A 30 -6.05 17.12 34.67
C ALA A 30 -7.32 17.00 33.81
N ALA A 31 -8.06 18.09 33.55
CA ALA A 31 -9.33 18.08 32.80
C ALA A 31 -9.25 17.41 31.41
N HIS A 32 -8.08 17.42 30.78
CA HIS A 32 -7.86 16.77 29.48
C HIS A 32 -7.46 15.29 29.60
N ALA A 33 -6.93 14.87 30.75
CA ALA A 33 -6.42 13.51 30.96
C ALA A 33 -7.54 12.52 31.30
N LEU A 34 -8.58 12.96 32.02
CA LEU A 34 -9.68 12.09 32.45
C LEU A 34 -10.50 11.54 31.26
N PRO A 35 -10.95 12.34 30.28
CA PRO A 35 -11.69 11.81 29.13
C PRO A 35 -10.83 10.85 28.29
N MET A 36 -9.54 11.14 28.14
CA MET A 36 -8.60 10.26 27.46
C MET A 36 -8.42 8.92 28.18
N LEU A 37 -8.37 8.94 29.52
CA LEU A 37 -8.28 7.73 30.33
C LEU A 37 -9.58 6.90 30.23
N GLN A 38 -10.75 7.55 30.31
CA GLN A 38 -12.04 6.90 30.14
C GLN A 38 -12.16 6.21 28.78
N GLU A 39 -11.79 6.90 27.70
CA GLU A 39 -11.80 6.34 26.34
C GLU A 39 -10.85 5.13 26.23
N ARG A 40 -9.66 5.19 26.85
CA ARG A 40 -8.70 4.07 26.87
C ARG A 40 -9.18 2.87 27.67
N LEU A 41 -9.79 3.06 28.84
CA LEU A 41 -10.32 1.98 29.68
C LEU A 41 -11.50 1.29 28.98
N HIS A 42 -12.37 2.08 28.32
CA HIS A 42 -13.48 1.56 27.55
C HIS A 42 -13.00 0.82 26.29
N LEU A 43 -11.99 1.34 25.59
CA LEU A 43 -11.35 0.65 24.47
C LEU A 43 -10.74 -0.69 24.90
N ALA A 44 -10.08 -0.75 26.06
CA ALA A 44 -9.53 -1.98 26.61
C ALA A 44 -10.63 -3.02 26.91
N TRP A 45 -11.79 -2.57 27.38
CA TRP A 45 -12.97 -3.42 27.57
C TRP A 45 -13.54 -3.94 26.25
N GLU A 46 -13.66 -3.11 25.22
CA GLU A 46 -14.15 -3.51 23.90
C GLU A 46 -13.22 -4.50 23.16
N MET A 47 -11.92 -4.42 23.41
CA MET A 47 -10.93 -5.33 22.79
C MET A 47 -10.96 -6.75 23.36
N GLN A 48 -11.75 -7.00 24.42
CA GLN A 48 -11.94 -8.35 24.95
C GLN A 48 -12.71 -9.24 23.96
N PRO A 49 -12.40 -10.55 23.91
CA PRO A 49 -13.05 -11.47 22.97
C PRO A 49 -14.56 -11.58 23.19
N GLU A 50 -15.02 -11.39 24.42
CA GLU A 50 -16.45 -11.42 24.82
C GLU A 50 -17.22 -10.21 24.29
N ASN A 51 -16.56 -9.05 24.12
CA ASN A 51 -17.18 -7.80 23.68
C ASN A 51 -16.94 -7.50 22.19
N ALA A 52 -16.50 -8.49 21.41
CA ALA A 52 -16.14 -8.30 20.00
C ALA A 52 -17.30 -7.78 19.14
N GLU A 53 -18.55 -8.08 19.50
CA GLU A 53 -19.74 -7.55 18.82
C GLU A 53 -19.99 -6.07 19.11
N ALA A 54 -19.71 -5.61 20.33
CA ALA A 54 -19.78 -4.18 20.68
C ALA A 54 -18.74 -3.39 19.89
N LEU A 55 -17.52 -3.92 19.80
CA LEU A 55 -16.46 -3.34 18.96
C LEU A 55 -16.84 -3.34 17.47
N ALA A 56 -17.41 -4.43 16.96
CA ALA A 56 -17.82 -4.52 15.56
C ALA A 56 -18.87 -3.47 15.20
N ARG A 57 -19.85 -3.24 16.08
CA ARG A 57 -20.88 -2.19 15.91
C ARG A 57 -20.27 -0.79 15.88
N ARG A 58 -19.28 -0.50 16.74
CA ARG A 58 -18.62 0.82 16.76
C ARG A 58 -17.76 1.06 15.52
N VAL A 59 -16.98 0.06 15.11
CA VAL A 59 -16.02 0.20 14.00
C VAL A 59 -16.70 0.13 12.63
N TYR A 60 -17.80 -0.61 12.51
CA TYR A 60 -18.50 -0.89 11.24
C TYR A 60 -20.03 -0.74 11.37
N PRO A 61 -20.56 0.46 11.69
CA PRO A 61 -21.98 0.66 12.03
C PRO A 61 -22.98 0.36 10.90
N ALA A 62 -22.53 0.37 9.64
CA ALA A 62 -23.41 0.24 8.47
C ALA A 62 -22.95 -0.82 7.44
N SER A 63 -22.03 -1.71 7.81
CA SER A 63 -21.37 -2.59 6.83
C SER A 63 -21.33 -4.06 7.26
N HIS A 64 -21.63 -4.98 6.32
CA HIS A 64 -21.53 -6.45 6.46
C HIS A 64 -20.09 -6.97 6.74
N HIS A 65 -19.16 -6.10 7.13
CA HIS A 65 -17.79 -6.47 7.49
C HIS A 65 -17.64 -6.75 8.99
N GLY A 66 -18.70 -6.56 9.79
CA GLY A 66 -18.73 -6.83 11.24
C GLY A 66 -18.31 -8.26 11.60
N ASP A 67 -18.75 -9.25 10.82
CA ASP A 67 -18.48 -10.68 11.05
C ASP A 67 -16.98 -11.03 11.01
N ARG A 68 -16.17 -10.19 10.35
CA ARG A 68 -14.72 -10.40 10.23
C ARG A 68 -13.95 -9.79 11.41
N VAL A 69 -14.56 -8.90 12.18
CA VAL A 69 -13.91 -8.19 13.31
C VAL A 69 -13.39 -9.15 14.38
N PRO A 70 -14.14 -10.17 14.83
CA PRO A 70 -13.63 -11.12 15.83
C PRO A 70 -12.41 -11.89 15.34
N ALA A 71 -12.39 -12.28 14.06
CA ALA A 71 -11.27 -13.00 13.47
C ALA A 71 -10.01 -12.10 13.33
N LEU A 72 -10.21 -10.84 12.95
CA LEU A 72 -9.12 -9.84 12.87
C LEU A 72 -8.58 -9.48 14.25
N MET A 73 -9.45 -9.39 15.27
CA MET A 73 -9.04 -9.11 16.64
C MET A 73 -8.28 -10.27 17.26
N ARG A 74 -8.73 -11.52 17.06
CA ARG A 74 -7.95 -12.71 17.44
C ARG A 74 -6.55 -12.75 16.82
N GLN A 75 -6.36 -12.13 15.67
CA GLN A 75 -5.04 -12.03 15.05
C GLN A 75 -4.18 -10.93 15.70
N LEU A 76 -4.79 -9.81 16.09
CA LEU A 76 -4.12 -8.67 16.74
C LEU A 76 -3.81 -8.88 18.23
N THR A 77 -4.47 -9.83 18.89
CA THR A 77 -4.22 -10.18 20.30
C THR A 77 -3.22 -11.31 20.48
N ARG A 78 -2.79 -11.99 19.40
CA ARG A 78 -1.77 -13.04 19.44
C ARG A 78 -0.36 -12.43 19.51
N PRO A 79 0.60 -13.10 20.18
CA PRO A 79 1.99 -12.66 20.18
C PRO A 79 2.53 -12.56 18.75
N PHE A 80 3.30 -11.51 18.47
CA PHE A 80 3.79 -11.27 17.13
C PHE A 80 4.81 -12.34 16.71
N ALA A 81 4.46 -13.11 15.68
CA ALA A 81 5.38 -14.00 14.99
C ALA A 81 5.42 -13.62 13.51
N LEU A 82 6.58 -13.21 13.02
CA LEU A 82 6.78 -12.77 11.64
C LEU A 82 6.36 -13.83 10.60
N PRO A 83 6.66 -15.14 10.77
CA PRO A 83 6.18 -16.18 9.85
C PRO A 83 4.65 -16.28 9.80
N GLN A 84 3.98 -16.15 10.95
CA GLN A 84 2.52 -16.19 11.04
C GLN A 84 1.88 -14.96 10.39
N ALA A 85 2.47 -13.77 10.59
CA ALA A 85 2.03 -12.54 9.95
C ALA A 85 2.18 -12.61 8.43
N LEU A 86 3.28 -13.18 7.95
CA LEU A 86 3.51 -13.47 6.54
C LEU A 86 2.49 -14.47 5.98
N TRP A 87 2.24 -15.60 6.64
CA TRP A 87 1.20 -16.54 6.22
C TRP A 87 -0.19 -15.90 6.14
N ALA A 88 -0.56 -15.10 7.14
CA ALA A 88 -1.84 -14.41 7.14
C ALA A 88 -1.95 -13.35 6.02
N SER A 89 -0.82 -12.81 5.57
CA SER A 89 -0.74 -11.84 4.47
C SER A 89 -0.95 -12.45 3.08
N LEU A 90 -0.88 -13.78 2.93
CA LEU A 90 -1.18 -14.44 1.66
C LEU A 90 -2.62 -14.19 1.20
N LEU A 91 -3.58 -14.08 2.12
CA LEU A 91 -4.95 -13.76 1.74
C LEU A 91 -5.05 -12.30 1.22
N PRO A 92 -5.60 -12.10 0.01
CA PRO A 92 -5.75 -10.76 -0.54
C PRO A 92 -6.68 -9.93 0.33
N GLY A 93 -6.30 -8.68 0.59
CA GLY A 93 -7.13 -7.72 1.33
C GLY A 93 -7.05 -7.78 2.86
N ARG A 94 -6.50 -8.85 3.47
CA ARG A 94 -6.27 -8.91 4.93
C ARG A 94 -5.41 -7.77 5.49
N PRO A 95 -4.22 -7.43 4.93
CA PRO A 95 -3.43 -6.32 5.45
C PRO A 95 -4.19 -4.98 5.40
N SER A 96 -4.96 -4.75 4.34
CA SER A 96 -5.78 -3.54 4.21
C SER A 96 -6.99 -3.53 5.15
N ALA A 97 -7.55 -4.69 5.48
CA ALA A 97 -8.62 -4.81 6.48
C ALA A 97 -8.08 -4.55 7.90
N LEU A 98 -6.92 -5.11 8.25
CA LEU A 98 -6.26 -4.87 9.53
C LEU A 98 -5.86 -3.41 9.71
N ARG A 99 -5.29 -2.77 8.69
CA ARG A 99 -4.99 -1.33 8.71
C ARG A 99 -6.25 -0.49 8.95
N ARG A 100 -7.36 -0.80 8.25
CA ARG A 100 -8.62 -0.08 8.43
C ARG A 100 -9.21 -0.28 9.82
N LEU A 101 -9.10 -1.48 10.39
CA LEU A 101 -9.50 -1.76 11.76
C LEU A 101 -8.65 -0.95 12.75
N LEU A 102 -7.32 -0.97 12.60
CA LEU A 102 -6.38 -0.20 13.44
C LEU A 102 -6.63 1.32 13.38
N MET A 103 -6.85 1.86 12.19
CA MET A 103 -7.17 3.29 12.02
C MET A 103 -8.53 3.69 12.63
N ARG A 104 -9.44 2.73 12.83
CA ARG A 104 -10.78 2.99 13.39
C ARG A 104 -10.88 2.66 14.88
N LEU A 105 -9.95 1.88 15.42
CA LEU A 105 -9.93 1.47 16.83
C LEU A 105 -9.74 2.65 17.79
N ASP A 106 -8.82 3.56 17.48
CA ASP A 106 -8.53 4.74 18.31
C ASP A 106 -8.50 6.05 17.48
N GLN A 107 -9.42 6.15 16.52
CA GLN A 107 -9.55 7.32 15.64
C GLN A 107 -8.24 7.72 14.90
N GLY A 108 -7.30 6.78 14.74
CA GLY A 108 -6.00 6.97 14.10
C GLY A 108 -4.80 7.12 15.05
N ARG A 109 -5.00 7.11 16.38
CA ARG A 109 -3.91 7.12 17.38
C ARG A 109 -3.35 5.72 17.64
N VAL A 110 -2.65 5.18 16.64
CA VAL A 110 -2.24 3.77 16.65
C VAL A 110 -1.10 3.45 17.64
N ASP A 111 -0.37 4.48 18.10
CA ASP A 111 0.80 4.32 19.00
C ASP A 111 0.45 4.12 20.48
N ASP A 112 -0.80 4.45 20.84
CA ASP A 112 -1.33 4.49 22.20
C ASP A 112 -2.31 3.34 22.52
N LEU A 113 -2.43 2.34 21.63
CA LEU A 113 -3.36 1.23 21.87
C LEU A 113 -3.02 0.48 23.17
N PRO A 114 -4.04 0.15 24.00
CA PRO A 114 -3.84 -0.65 25.20
C PRO A 114 -3.30 -2.06 24.87
N ALA A 115 -2.52 -2.62 25.80
CA ALA A 115 -2.23 -4.05 25.79
C ALA A 115 -3.56 -4.84 25.73
N PRO A 116 -3.69 -5.87 24.89
CA PRO A 116 -2.64 -6.83 24.51
C PRO A 116 -2.01 -6.65 23.11
N VAL A 117 -2.31 -5.57 22.38
CA VAL A 117 -1.82 -5.42 20.99
C VAL A 117 -0.34 -5.02 21.00
N ASP A 118 0.50 -5.81 20.31
CA ASP A 118 1.93 -5.54 20.20
C ASP A 118 2.21 -4.41 19.20
N ARG A 119 3.08 -3.46 19.58
CA ARG A 119 3.55 -2.36 18.72
C ARG A 119 4.22 -2.88 17.45
N GLN A 120 4.98 -3.96 17.52
CA GLN A 120 5.64 -4.53 16.33
C GLN A 120 4.62 -5.03 15.30
N GLN A 121 3.49 -5.54 15.76
CA GLN A 121 2.43 -6.02 14.90
C GLN A 121 1.69 -4.88 14.21
N ILE A 122 1.40 -3.81 14.96
CA ILE A 122 0.84 -2.56 14.44
C ILE A 122 1.73 -2.00 13.33
N ASP A 123 3.03 -1.86 13.62
CA ASP A 123 4.03 -1.36 12.67
C ASP A 123 4.07 -2.19 11.39
N PHE A 124 4.08 -3.53 11.52
CA PHE A 124 4.08 -4.43 10.39
C PHE A 124 2.85 -4.23 9.49
N TRP A 125 1.64 -4.22 10.06
CA TRP A 125 0.41 -4.10 9.26
C TRP A 125 0.23 -2.71 8.65
N MET A 126 0.63 -1.66 9.37
CA MET A 126 0.63 -0.29 8.86
C MET A 126 1.60 -0.17 7.66
N ARG A 127 2.84 -0.67 7.78
CA ARG A 127 3.84 -0.62 6.70
C ARG A 127 3.54 -1.58 5.55
N ALA A 128 2.96 -2.75 5.81
CA ALA A 128 2.61 -3.74 4.79
C ALA A 128 1.45 -3.28 3.89
N SER A 129 0.55 -2.44 4.44
CA SER A 129 -0.61 -1.90 3.74
C SER A 129 -0.39 -0.49 3.20
N GLU A 130 0.81 0.07 3.38
CA GLU A 130 1.13 1.41 2.92
C GLU A 130 1.28 1.45 1.40
N ALA A 131 0.23 1.91 0.74
CA ALA A 131 0.18 2.15 -0.69
C ALA A 131 1.00 3.40 -1.05
N GLY A 132 2.33 3.28 -0.98
CA GLY A 132 3.21 4.45 -1.11
C GLY A 132 4.61 4.05 -1.46
N TYR A 133 5.19 3.37 -0.48
CA TYR A 133 6.61 3.28 -0.28
C TYR A 133 7.10 1.84 -0.33
N LEU A 134 8.40 1.70 -0.60
CA LEU A 134 9.12 0.43 -0.54
C LEU A 134 9.44 0.13 0.93
N THR A 135 8.49 -0.47 1.65
CA THR A 135 8.73 -0.94 3.02
C THR A 135 9.21 -2.39 3.01
N ARG A 136 10.08 -2.76 3.95
CA ARG A 136 10.55 -4.16 4.11
C ARG A 136 9.37 -5.13 4.27
N ALA A 137 8.34 -4.73 5.01
CA ALA A 137 7.12 -5.51 5.22
C ALA A 137 6.33 -5.73 3.92
N ARG A 138 6.24 -4.72 3.05
CA ARG A 138 5.57 -4.86 1.75
C ARG A 138 6.36 -5.72 0.77
N LEU A 139 7.69 -5.60 0.80
CA LEU A 139 8.58 -6.45 0.01
C LEU A 139 8.44 -7.91 0.40
N SER A 140 8.47 -8.22 1.71
CA SER A 140 8.35 -9.61 2.18
C SER A 140 6.99 -10.22 1.89
N VAL A 141 5.88 -9.48 2.10
CA VAL A 141 4.52 -9.94 1.75
C VAL A 141 4.38 -10.17 0.25
N GLY A 142 4.95 -9.30 -0.57
CA GLY A 142 4.89 -9.42 -2.02
C GLY A 142 5.71 -10.58 -2.56
N LEU A 143 6.97 -10.72 -2.11
CA LEU A 143 7.82 -11.85 -2.44
C LEU A 143 7.18 -13.18 -2.04
N LEU A 144 6.55 -13.25 -0.86
CA LEU A 144 5.84 -14.44 -0.42
C LEU A 144 4.68 -14.80 -1.37
N ARG A 145 3.89 -13.81 -1.83
CA ARG A 145 2.82 -14.05 -2.80
C ARG A 145 3.36 -14.45 -4.17
N CYS A 146 4.47 -13.85 -4.61
CA CYS A 146 5.16 -14.28 -5.82
C CYS A 146 5.68 -15.72 -5.70
N ALA A 147 6.26 -16.10 -4.57
CA ALA A 147 6.70 -17.46 -4.31
C ALA A 147 5.53 -18.45 -4.30
N ALA A 148 4.42 -18.12 -3.63
CA ALA A 148 3.23 -18.97 -3.59
C ALA A 148 2.59 -19.14 -4.99
N THR A 149 2.52 -18.07 -5.78
CA THR A 149 2.00 -18.14 -7.17
C THR A 149 2.95 -18.89 -8.09
N ALA A 150 4.26 -18.67 -7.98
CA ALA A 150 5.27 -19.42 -8.72
C ALA A 150 5.23 -20.91 -8.40
N LEU A 151 5.07 -21.28 -7.12
CA LEU A 151 4.90 -22.67 -6.70
C LEU A 151 3.64 -23.28 -7.30
N LEU A 152 2.51 -22.57 -7.26
CA LEU A 152 1.25 -23.05 -7.84
C LEU A 152 1.40 -23.29 -9.36
N VAL A 153 1.96 -22.32 -10.09
CA VAL A 153 2.23 -22.45 -11.54
C VAL A 153 3.17 -23.64 -11.80
N THR A 154 4.22 -23.78 -11.01
CA THR A 154 5.16 -24.90 -11.13
C THR A 154 4.46 -26.23 -10.92
N SER A 155 3.65 -26.37 -9.85
CA SER A 155 2.88 -27.59 -9.59
C SER A 155 1.93 -27.92 -10.74
N VAL A 156 1.21 -26.94 -11.29
CA VAL A 156 0.31 -27.15 -12.45
C VAL A 156 1.08 -27.60 -13.69
N VAL A 157 2.19 -26.95 -14.00
CA VAL A 157 3.03 -27.30 -15.17
C VAL A 157 3.63 -28.70 -15.03
N LEU A 158 4.10 -29.07 -13.83
CA LEU A 158 4.64 -30.41 -13.57
C LEU A 158 3.56 -31.48 -13.64
N LEU A 159 2.36 -31.23 -13.09
CA LEU A 159 1.22 -32.14 -13.21
C LEU A 159 0.78 -32.32 -14.66
N ALA A 160 0.75 -31.24 -15.45
CA ALA A 160 0.45 -31.30 -16.88
C ALA A 160 1.52 -32.10 -17.65
N SER A 161 2.81 -31.92 -17.31
CA SER A 161 3.90 -32.70 -17.88
C SER A 161 3.78 -34.19 -17.53
N ALA A 162 3.44 -34.51 -16.28
CA ALA A 162 3.23 -35.90 -15.85
C ALA A 162 2.01 -36.54 -16.54
N ALA A 163 0.91 -35.79 -16.70
CA ALA A 163 -0.25 -36.26 -17.45
C ALA A 163 0.05 -36.45 -18.94
N SER A 164 0.96 -35.66 -19.52
CA SER A 164 1.39 -35.82 -20.92
C SER A 164 2.16 -37.12 -21.19
N ALA A 165 2.57 -37.86 -20.15
CA ALA A 165 3.17 -39.19 -20.33
C ALA A 165 2.21 -40.20 -20.98
N TRP A 166 0.90 -39.94 -20.95
CA TRP A 166 -0.14 -40.75 -21.59
C TRP A 166 -0.50 -40.25 -23.00
N SER A 167 0.15 -39.16 -23.46
CA SER A 167 -0.02 -38.58 -24.80
C SER A 167 1.01 -39.16 -25.78
N PRO A 168 0.66 -39.25 -27.08
CA PRO A 168 1.60 -39.69 -28.12
C PRO A 168 2.87 -38.82 -28.21
N ASP A 169 2.78 -37.55 -27.84
CA ASP A 169 3.92 -36.64 -27.70
C ASP A 169 4.11 -36.23 -26.23
N PRO A 170 4.96 -36.94 -25.46
CA PRO A 170 5.21 -36.61 -24.06
C PRO A 170 6.14 -35.40 -23.93
N VAL A 171 5.78 -34.48 -23.03
CA VAL A 171 6.61 -33.31 -22.74
C VAL A 171 7.70 -33.72 -21.73
N PRO A 172 8.99 -33.48 -22.03
CA PRO A 172 10.06 -33.82 -21.10
C PRO A 172 10.00 -32.96 -19.84
N MET A 173 10.16 -33.61 -18.67
CA MET A 173 10.08 -32.97 -17.36
C MET A 173 11.11 -31.84 -17.18
N SER A 174 12.29 -31.95 -17.81
CA SER A 174 13.33 -30.92 -17.80
C SER A 174 12.87 -29.62 -18.49
N LEU A 175 12.11 -29.72 -19.59
CA LEU A 175 11.54 -28.58 -20.29
C LEU A 175 10.43 -27.92 -19.47
N ALA A 176 9.58 -28.74 -18.82
CA ALA A 176 8.54 -28.26 -17.92
C ALA A 176 9.13 -27.49 -16.72
N LEU A 177 10.20 -28.01 -16.12
CA LEU A 177 10.93 -27.35 -15.02
C LEU A 177 11.59 -26.04 -15.46
N THR A 178 12.19 -26.02 -16.65
CA THR A 178 12.84 -24.81 -17.19
C THR A 178 11.80 -23.71 -17.46
N ARG A 179 10.67 -24.07 -18.08
CA ARG A 179 9.58 -23.13 -18.37
C ARG A 179 8.91 -22.61 -17.10
N SER A 180 8.69 -23.45 -16.10
CA SER A 180 8.12 -23.01 -14.82
C SER A 180 9.08 -22.12 -14.04
N GLY A 181 10.39 -22.39 -14.08
CA GLY A 181 11.43 -21.51 -13.53
C GLY A 181 11.44 -20.14 -14.19
N LEU A 182 11.38 -20.09 -15.53
CA LEU A 182 11.28 -18.82 -16.28
C LEU A 182 9.97 -18.08 -15.96
N ALA A 183 8.85 -18.79 -15.84
CA ALA A 183 7.58 -18.19 -15.44
C ALA A 183 7.64 -17.61 -14.01
N ALA A 184 8.28 -18.30 -13.07
CA ALA A 184 8.48 -17.81 -11.71
C ALA A 184 9.30 -16.51 -11.67
N LEU A 185 10.42 -16.47 -12.42
CA LEU A 185 11.23 -15.26 -12.59
C LEU A 185 10.43 -14.12 -13.22
N ALA A 186 9.65 -14.43 -14.26
CA ALA A 186 8.78 -13.45 -14.90
C ALA A 186 7.77 -12.87 -13.90
N ILE A 187 7.09 -13.70 -13.08
CA ILE A 187 6.12 -13.24 -12.06
C ILE A 187 6.78 -12.27 -11.07
N VAL A 188 7.97 -12.61 -10.56
CA VAL A 188 8.71 -11.76 -9.62
C VAL A 188 9.13 -10.45 -10.27
N ALA A 189 9.71 -10.51 -11.47
CA ALA A 189 10.13 -9.33 -12.22
C ALA A 189 8.94 -8.41 -12.52
N LEU A 190 7.79 -8.99 -12.91
CA LEU A 190 6.57 -8.29 -13.19
C LEU A 190 6.02 -7.55 -11.97
N TRP A 191 5.96 -8.26 -10.85
CA TRP A 191 5.52 -7.69 -9.59
C TRP A 191 6.46 -6.59 -9.09
N MET A 192 7.77 -6.78 -9.22
CA MET A 192 8.78 -5.79 -8.84
C MET A 192 8.68 -4.54 -9.71
N GLY A 193 8.54 -4.71 -11.04
CA GLY A 193 8.30 -3.62 -11.98
C GLY A 193 7.02 -2.85 -11.66
N TRP A 194 5.93 -3.55 -11.36
CA TRP A 194 4.68 -2.94 -10.90
C TRP A 194 4.84 -2.13 -9.61
N LEU A 195 5.58 -2.67 -8.63
CA LEU A 195 5.84 -2.00 -7.37
C LEU A 195 6.65 -0.72 -7.58
N LEU A 196 7.72 -0.79 -8.39
CA LEU A 196 8.58 0.34 -8.73
C LEU A 196 7.82 1.42 -9.50
N ALA A 197 7.07 1.05 -10.53
CA ALA A 197 6.23 1.97 -11.30
C ALA A 197 5.25 2.71 -10.37
N GLY A 198 4.58 1.98 -9.47
CA GLY A 198 3.67 2.59 -8.51
C GLY A 198 4.34 3.52 -7.50
N THR A 199 5.59 3.24 -7.08
CA THR A 199 6.35 4.14 -6.21
C THR A 199 6.81 5.40 -6.95
N LEU A 200 7.27 5.25 -8.20
CA LEU A 200 7.76 6.33 -9.04
C LEU A 200 6.65 7.30 -9.44
N LEU A 201 5.48 6.77 -9.85
CA LEU A 201 4.30 7.58 -10.17
C LEU A 201 3.74 8.33 -8.96
N ARG A 202 3.87 7.77 -7.74
CA ARG A 202 3.52 8.48 -6.51
C ARG A 202 4.52 9.57 -6.18
N TRP A 203 5.81 9.28 -6.25
CA TRP A 203 6.89 10.23 -6.01
C TRP A 203 6.79 11.46 -6.93
N GLN A 204 6.37 11.27 -8.19
CA GLN A 204 6.11 12.35 -9.15
C GLN A 204 4.84 13.16 -8.87
N GLY A 205 3.92 12.61 -8.08
CA GLY A 205 2.60 13.16 -7.83
C GLY A 205 2.39 13.80 -6.45
N GLU A 206 3.34 13.67 -5.54
CA GLU A 206 3.31 14.29 -4.21
C GLU A 206 3.47 15.82 -4.28
N ALA A 207 2.93 16.52 -3.27
CA ALA A 207 3.08 17.97 -3.15
C ALA A 207 4.54 18.33 -2.94
N GLU A 208 5.02 19.38 -3.64
CA GLU A 208 6.43 19.76 -3.68
C GLU A 208 7.00 20.19 -2.32
N SER A 209 6.14 20.58 -1.37
CA SER A 209 6.48 20.99 0.00
C SER A 209 6.58 19.83 1.00
N ASP A 210 6.26 18.60 0.59
CA ASP A 210 6.24 17.48 1.51
C ASP A 210 7.69 17.00 1.75
N ASN A 211 8.26 17.42 2.89
CA ASN A 211 9.66 17.19 3.31
C ASN A 211 9.98 15.70 3.60
N ARG A 212 9.10 14.78 3.19
CA ARG A 212 9.17 13.35 3.45
C ARG A 212 10.05 12.60 2.44
N SER A 213 10.39 13.20 1.29
CA SER A 213 11.21 12.54 0.28
C SER A 213 12.71 12.84 0.47
N PRO A 214 13.60 11.83 0.51
CA PRO A 214 15.04 12.03 0.62
C PRO A 214 15.71 12.54 -0.67
N ALA A 215 14.99 12.55 -1.79
CA ALA A 215 15.52 13.00 -3.08
C ALA A 215 15.42 14.52 -3.22
N PRO A 216 16.45 15.18 -3.79
CA PRO A 216 16.46 16.63 -3.93
C PRO A 216 15.37 17.11 -4.89
N HIS A 217 14.76 18.27 -4.59
CA HIS A 217 13.61 18.79 -5.32
C HIS A 217 13.88 18.98 -6.82
N TRP A 218 15.09 19.38 -7.21
CA TRP A 218 15.45 19.58 -8.63
C TRP A 218 15.34 18.30 -9.46
N LEU A 219 15.61 17.12 -8.87
CA LEU A 219 15.54 15.85 -9.58
C LEU A 219 14.09 15.55 -10.00
N ARG A 220 13.10 15.94 -9.19
CA ARG A 220 11.68 15.81 -9.55
C ARG A 220 11.28 16.70 -10.73
N TRP A 221 11.93 17.85 -10.91
CA TRP A 221 11.71 18.74 -12.05
C TRP A 221 12.35 18.20 -13.32
N ALA A 222 13.61 17.78 -13.23
CA ALA A 222 14.39 17.29 -14.36
C ALA A 222 13.99 15.87 -14.79
N PHE A 223 13.28 15.10 -13.95
CA PHE A 223 12.99 13.68 -14.22
C PHE A 223 12.26 13.45 -15.54
N VAL A 224 11.13 14.12 -15.78
CA VAL A 224 10.34 13.96 -17.02
C VAL A 224 11.11 14.40 -18.26
N PRO A 225 11.74 15.59 -18.31
CA PRO A 225 12.52 16.00 -19.48
C PRO A 225 13.77 15.13 -19.71
N LEU A 226 14.44 14.67 -18.65
CA LEU A 226 15.54 13.70 -18.77
C LEU A 226 15.05 12.39 -19.38
N LEU A 227 13.91 11.86 -18.90
CA LEU A 227 13.35 10.62 -19.43
C LEU A 227 12.93 10.76 -20.89
N ALA A 228 12.34 11.88 -21.28
CA ALA A 228 12.00 12.17 -22.67
C ALA A 228 13.26 12.26 -23.55
N GLY A 229 14.30 12.95 -23.09
CA GLY A 229 15.58 13.07 -23.81
C GLY A 229 16.31 11.73 -23.94
N ILE A 230 16.36 10.94 -22.88
CA ILE A 230 16.93 9.58 -22.90
C ILE A 230 16.13 8.67 -23.84
N GLY A 231 14.79 8.74 -23.80
CA GLY A 231 13.93 7.96 -24.68
C GLY A 231 14.19 8.25 -26.16
N LEU A 232 14.35 9.53 -26.51
CA LEU A 232 14.74 9.95 -27.85
C LEU A 232 16.15 9.46 -28.21
N GLY A 233 17.14 9.71 -27.36
CA GLY A 233 18.53 9.31 -27.62
C GLY A 233 18.71 7.79 -27.78
N VAL A 234 18.00 6.98 -26.97
CA VAL A 234 18.01 5.51 -27.09
C VAL A 234 17.31 5.05 -28.37
N SER A 235 16.28 5.77 -28.83
CA SER A 235 15.58 5.41 -30.06
C SER A 235 16.40 5.61 -31.34
N GLU A 236 17.41 6.49 -31.30
CA GLU A 236 18.36 6.69 -32.40
C GLU A 236 19.39 5.55 -32.53
N ILE A 237 19.53 4.70 -31.50
CA ILE A 237 20.43 3.55 -31.54
C ILE A 237 19.77 2.42 -32.36
N PRO A 238 20.44 1.91 -33.41
CA PRO A 238 19.91 0.83 -34.23
C PRO A 238 19.53 -0.39 -33.39
N GLY A 239 18.31 -0.91 -33.56
CA GLY A 239 17.79 -2.06 -32.82
C GLY A 239 17.25 -1.76 -31.41
N GLN A 240 17.34 -0.52 -30.91
CA GLN A 240 16.84 -0.14 -29.57
C GLN A 240 15.59 0.76 -29.59
N GLN A 241 14.91 0.88 -30.73
CA GLN A 241 13.70 1.69 -30.88
C GLN A 241 12.60 1.33 -29.86
N LEU A 242 12.42 0.03 -29.57
CA LEU A 242 11.47 -0.43 -28.55
C LEU A 242 11.85 0.05 -27.15
N ALA A 243 13.13 0.03 -26.79
CA ALA A 243 13.60 0.52 -25.50
C ALA A 243 13.38 2.03 -25.36
N GLY A 244 13.69 2.80 -26.42
CA GLY A 244 13.42 4.24 -26.46
C GLY A 244 11.93 4.57 -26.33
N GLY A 245 11.07 3.82 -27.03
CA GLY A 245 9.61 3.97 -26.93
C GLY A 245 9.04 3.65 -25.55
N VAL A 246 9.54 2.60 -24.89
CA VAL A 246 9.15 2.27 -23.50
C VAL A 246 9.49 3.43 -22.58
N ILE A 247 10.69 3.98 -22.69
CA ILE A 247 11.15 5.11 -21.87
C ILE A 247 10.28 6.34 -22.14
N ALA A 248 10.06 6.73 -23.40
CA ALA A 248 9.23 7.89 -23.73
C ALA A 248 7.77 7.74 -23.27
N THR A 249 7.22 6.52 -23.29
CA THR A 249 5.89 6.21 -22.76
C THR A 249 5.82 6.36 -21.24
N ILE A 250 6.86 5.93 -20.52
CA ILE A 250 6.97 6.15 -19.06
C ILE A 250 7.03 7.65 -18.75
N ALA A 251 7.73 8.44 -19.57
CA ALA A 251 7.79 9.90 -19.43
C ALA A 251 6.41 10.55 -19.59
N LEU A 252 5.66 10.12 -20.63
CA LEU A 252 4.30 10.57 -20.90
C LEU A 252 3.34 10.25 -19.75
N LEU A 253 3.33 8.99 -19.30
CA LEU A 253 2.50 8.54 -18.19
C LEU A 253 2.80 9.31 -16.90
N SER A 254 4.08 9.54 -16.62
CA SER A 254 4.51 10.32 -15.45
C SER A 254 3.97 11.75 -15.51
N SER A 255 3.99 12.37 -16.69
CA SER A 255 3.45 13.71 -16.92
C SER A 255 1.93 13.79 -16.76
N VAL A 256 1.18 12.80 -17.28
CA VAL A 256 -0.28 12.68 -17.10
C VAL A 256 -0.65 12.47 -15.63
N VAL A 257 0.04 11.57 -14.92
CA VAL A 257 -0.19 11.31 -13.49
C VAL A 257 0.05 12.55 -12.65
N ARG A 258 1.12 13.31 -12.95
CA ARG A 258 1.46 14.56 -12.27
C ARG A 258 0.36 15.60 -12.43
N LEU A 259 -0.10 15.84 -13.66
CA LEU A 259 -1.18 16.79 -13.94
C LEU A 259 -2.48 16.38 -13.23
N TRP A 260 -2.81 15.09 -13.23
CA TRP A 260 -4.04 14.61 -12.63
C TRP A 260 -4.04 14.71 -11.11
N ARG A 261 -2.94 14.36 -10.45
CA ARG A 261 -2.81 14.48 -8.99
C ARG A 261 -2.80 15.92 -8.51
N ARG A 262 -2.22 16.85 -9.29
CA ARG A 262 -2.21 18.30 -8.98
C ARG A 262 -3.54 18.99 -9.27
N SER A 263 -4.47 18.34 -9.96
CA SER A 263 -5.80 18.89 -10.25
C SER A 263 -6.76 18.93 -9.03
N GLY A 264 -6.32 18.46 -7.85
CA GLY A 264 -7.12 18.52 -6.61
C GLY A 264 -8.28 17.52 -6.56
N ARG A 265 -8.45 16.66 -7.58
CA ARG A 265 -9.44 15.59 -7.55
C ARG A 265 -9.03 14.54 -6.51
N PRO A 266 -9.98 14.03 -5.69
CA PRO A 266 -9.69 13.01 -4.68
C PRO A 266 -9.15 11.75 -5.37
N TYR A 267 -7.83 11.59 -5.34
CA TYR A 267 -7.14 10.51 -6.04
C TYR A 267 -7.28 9.22 -5.24
N ARG A 268 -8.16 8.32 -5.69
CA ARG A 268 -8.08 6.91 -5.32
C ARG A 268 -7.10 6.25 -6.30
N PRO A 269 -6.03 5.60 -5.85
CA PRO A 269 -5.16 4.82 -6.73
C PRO A 269 -6.00 3.70 -7.36
N ASN A 270 -6.55 3.97 -8.55
CA ASN A 270 -7.27 2.96 -9.30
C ASN A 270 -6.25 2.02 -9.94
N SER A 271 -6.45 0.71 -9.78
CA SER A 271 -5.63 -0.32 -10.40
C SER A 271 -5.49 -0.09 -11.91
N ALA A 272 -6.50 0.49 -12.56
CA ALA A 272 -6.50 0.87 -13.97
C ALA A 272 -5.33 1.77 -14.39
N MET A 273 -4.91 2.72 -13.53
CA MET A 273 -3.83 3.65 -13.90
C MET A 273 -2.45 2.99 -13.80
N LEU A 274 -2.31 2.04 -12.86
CA LEU A 274 -1.13 1.19 -12.76
C LEU A 274 -1.12 0.16 -13.91
N TRP A 275 -2.29 -0.33 -14.34
CA TRP A 275 -2.43 -1.16 -15.54
C TRP A 275 -2.03 -0.42 -16.82
N LEU A 276 -2.35 0.86 -16.96
CA LEU A 276 -1.87 1.68 -18.08
C LEU A 276 -0.34 1.83 -18.06
N ALA A 277 0.26 2.03 -16.89
CA ALA A 277 1.71 2.06 -16.75
C ALA A 277 2.38 0.71 -17.04
N PHE A 278 1.69 -0.37 -16.71
CA PHE A 278 2.10 -1.73 -17.01
C PHE A 278 2.02 -2.07 -18.49
N LEU A 279 1.00 -1.56 -19.19
CA LEU A 279 0.82 -1.72 -20.63
C LEU A 279 1.71 -0.78 -21.46
N ALA A 280 2.52 0.07 -20.82
CA ALA A 280 3.44 1.00 -21.49
C ALA A 280 4.31 0.32 -22.58
N PRO A 281 4.86 -0.90 -22.40
CA PRO A 281 5.61 -1.58 -23.45
C PRO A 281 4.78 -1.97 -24.67
N SER A 282 3.50 -2.28 -24.48
CA SER A 282 2.57 -2.53 -25.59
C SER A 282 2.17 -1.25 -26.30
N MET A 283 1.97 -0.15 -25.55
CA MET A 283 1.69 1.17 -26.14
C MET A 283 2.90 1.79 -26.85
N ALA A 284 4.11 1.47 -26.41
CA ALA A 284 5.34 1.91 -27.06
C ALA A 284 5.49 1.37 -28.49
N GLN A 285 4.82 0.25 -28.82
CA GLN A 285 4.79 -0.29 -30.18
C GLN A 285 3.80 0.44 -31.08
N SER A 286 2.80 1.13 -30.51
CA SER A 286 1.73 1.79 -31.26
C SER A 286 1.92 3.30 -31.42
N LEU A 287 2.73 3.94 -30.57
CA LEU A 287 2.98 5.38 -30.62
C LEU A 287 4.43 5.69 -31.06
N PRO A 288 4.63 6.61 -32.01
CA PRO A 288 5.97 7.09 -32.35
C PRO A 288 6.67 7.69 -31.13
N VAL A 289 7.94 7.35 -30.93
CA VAL A 289 8.76 7.83 -29.78
C VAL A 289 8.77 9.36 -29.71
N ALA A 290 8.90 10.03 -30.86
CA ALA A 290 8.87 11.48 -30.94
C ALA A 290 7.54 12.08 -30.46
N LEU A 291 6.42 11.43 -30.76
CA LEU A 291 5.09 11.92 -30.37
C LEU A 291 4.85 11.75 -28.87
N SER A 292 5.26 10.62 -28.29
CA SER A 292 5.15 10.42 -26.84
C SER A 292 6.07 11.36 -26.05
N ALA A 293 7.30 11.60 -26.52
CA ALA A 293 8.22 12.57 -25.91
C ALA A 293 7.69 14.01 -26.02
N ALA A 294 7.19 14.43 -27.18
CA ALA A 294 6.62 15.76 -27.38
C ALA A 294 5.41 16.01 -26.47
N LEU A 295 4.49 15.04 -26.38
CA LEU A 295 3.34 15.13 -25.48
C LEU A 295 3.76 15.16 -24.00
N ALA A 296 4.76 14.37 -23.61
CA ALA A 296 5.26 14.35 -22.24
C ALA A 296 5.81 15.73 -21.82
N LEU A 297 6.62 16.35 -22.69
CA LEU A 297 7.19 17.68 -22.50
C LEU A 297 6.11 18.78 -22.55
N GLY A 298 5.14 18.68 -23.46
CA GLY A 298 4.02 19.62 -23.55
C GLY A 298 3.16 19.63 -22.29
N LEU A 299 2.80 18.45 -21.77
CA LEU A 299 2.06 18.32 -20.52
C LEU A 299 2.88 18.78 -19.30
N TRP A 300 4.21 18.54 -19.31
CA TRP A 300 5.10 18.96 -18.23
C TRP A 300 5.26 20.48 -18.18
N THR A 301 5.48 21.12 -19.34
CA THR A 301 5.58 22.59 -19.46
C THR A 301 4.27 23.26 -19.06
N TRP A 302 3.12 22.69 -19.46
CA TRP A 302 1.80 23.16 -19.06
C TRP A 302 1.60 23.12 -17.53
N ASP A 303 1.97 22.00 -16.88
CA ASP A 303 1.90 21.88 -15.41
C ASP A 303 2.77 22.93 -14.71
N LEU A 304 3.99 23.14 -15.20
CA LEU A 304 4.94 24.12 -14.68
C LEU A 304 4.39 25.55 -14.76
N LEU A 305 3.84 25.93 -15.92
CA LEU A 305 3.21 27.23 -16.13
C LEU A 305 1.99 27.44 -15.24
N ARG A 306 1.15 26.41 -15.07
CA ARG A 306 -0.01 26.46 -14.17
C ARG A 306 0.40 26.65 -12.72
N HIS A 307 1.45 25.96 -12.28
CA HIS A 307 1.93 26.04 -10.90
C HIS A 307 2.55 27.42 -10.59
N HIS A 308 3.33 27.97 -11.52
CA HIS A 308 3.82 29.35 -11.40
C HIS A 308 2.66 30.35 -11.32
N ARG A 309 1.67 30.31 -12.22
CA ARG A 309 0.52 31.23 -12.17
C ARG A 309 -0.27 31.20 -10.85
N LEU A 310 -0.38 30.02 -10.22
CA LEU A 310 -1.08 29.88 -8.94
C LEU A 310 -0.29 30.42 -7.75
N ARG A 311 1.05 30.36 -7.78
CA ARG A 311 1.91 30.99 -6.76
C ARG A 311 1.82 32.51 -6.82
N TRP A 312 1.79 33.10 -8.02
CA TRP A 312 1.70 34.56 -8.20
C TRP A 312 0.35 35.16 -7.80
N ARG A 313 -0.73 34.37 -7.72
CA ARG A 313 -2.05 34.84 -7.24
C ARG A 313 -2.23 34.77 -5.72
N ARG A 314 -1.26 34.22 -4.99
CA ARG A 314 -1.28 34.14 -3.52
C ARG A 314 -0.42 35.23 -2.86
N PHE A 315 0.24 36.05 -3.67
CA PHE A 315 0.89 37.30 -3.31
C PHE A 315 0.12 38.44 -3.98
#